data_AF-A0A948U3G3-F1
#
_entry.id   AF-A0A948U3G3-F1
#
_cell.length_a   1.000
_cell.length_b   1.000
_cell.length_c   1.000
_cell.angle_alpha   90.00
_cell.angle_beta   90.00
_cell.angle_gamma   90.00
#
_symmetry.space_group_name_H-M   'P 1'
#
loop_
_entity.id
_entity.type
_entity.pdbx_description
1 polymer ?
#
loop_
_entity_poly.entity_id
_entity_poly.type
_entity_poly.pdbx_seq_one_letter_code
_entity_poly.pdbx_strand_id
1 'polypeptide(L)'
;MQTITLHAAAPTKPVFGAPCNGCGACCAAAPCPVSRLLLGHRAGSCPALTWRTTDQRYVCGMAVDPASQLRWLPRRLASFSGRAFRRWIAAGTGCDFDAEISE
;
A
#
# COMPACT_ATOMS: atom_id res chain seq x y z
N MET A 1 -13.00 17.46 0.69
CA MET A 1 -12.66 16.82 -0.61
C MET A 1 -11.15 16.68 -0.68
N GLN A 2 -10.65 15.48 -0.96
CA GLN A 2 -9.23 15.19 -1.13
C GLN A 2 -9.03 14.69 -2.56
N THR A 3 -8.08 15.26 -3.30
CA THR A 3 -7.71 14.80 -4.64
C THR A 3 -6.49 13.91 -4.53
N ILE A 4 -6.56 12.70 -5.09
CA ILE A 4 -5.43 11.77 -5.18
C ILE A 4 -5.15 11.45 -6.64
N THR A 5 -3.88 11.29 -7.00
CA THR A 5 -3.47 10.95 -8.36
C THR A 5 -3.04 9.49 -8.39
N LEU A 6 -3.74 8.69 -9.18
CA LEU A 6 -3.42 7.30 -9.44
C LEU A 6 -3.01 7.11 -10.90
N HIS A 7 -2.26 6.05 -11.17
CA HIS A 7 -1.89 5.68 -12.53
C HIS A 7 -3.14 5.25 -13.31
N ALA A 8 -3.28 5.71 -14.55
CA ALA A 8 -4.48 5.46 -15.36
C ALA A 8 -4.77 3.96 -15.59
N ALA A 9 -3.71 3.15 -15.66
CA ALA A 9 -3.84 1.69 -15.79
C ALA A 9 -4.08 0.96 -14.46
N ALA A 10 -4.23 1.65 -13.33
CA ALA A 10 -4.49 1.02 -12.05
C ALA A 10 -5.86 0.31 -12.07
N PRO A 11 -5.98 -0.86 -11.41
CA PRO A 11 -7.27 -1.54 -11.37
C PRO A 11 -8.27 -0.68 -10.60
N THR A 12 -9.54 -0.77 -10.98
CA THR A 12 -10.61 -0.08 -10.27
C THR A 12 -10.65 -0.50 -8.80
N LYS A 13 -11.12 0.41 -7.95
CA LYS A 13 -11.29 0.12 -6.53
C LYS A 13 -12.17 -1.12 -6.37
N PRO A 14 -11.73 -2.14 -5.62
CA PRO A 14 -12.57 -3.31 -5.39
C PRO A 14 -13.75 -2.92 -4.50
N VAL A 15 -14.84 -3.68 -4.61
CA VAL A 15 -16.00 -3.51 -3.71
C VAL A 15 -15.58 -3.66 -2.25
N PHE A 16 -16.31 -2.99 -1.35
CA PHE A 16 -16.05 -3.07 0.08
C PHE A 16 -16.06 -4.54 0.54
N GLY A 17 -15.08 -4.94 1.35
CA GLY A 17 -14.90 -6.31 1.81
C GLY A 17 -14.19 -7.25 0.83
N ALA A 18 -14.05 -6.92 -0.46
CA ALA A 18 -13.30 -7.74 -1.41
C ALA A 18 -11.78 -7.63 -1.19
N PRO A 19 -10.99 -8.65 -1.56
CA PRO A 19 -9.55 -8.65 -1.35
C PRO A 19 -8.87 -7.49 -2.09
N CYS A 20 -7.81 -6.96 -1.47
CA CYS A 20 -7.02 -5.88 -2.06
C CYS A 20 -6.41 -6.33 -3.40
N ASN A 21 -6.79 -5.65 -4.49
CA ASN A 21 -6.30 -5.89 -5.84
C ASN A 21 -5.07 -5.02 -6.21
N GLY A 22 -4.69 -4.06 -5.35
CA GLY A 22 -3.62 -3.11 -5.63
C GLY A 22 -4.06 -1.88 -6.43
N CYS A 23 -5.31 -1.41 -6.29
CA CYS A 23 -5.76 -0.13 -6.87
C CYS A 23 -4.98 1.09 -6.39
N GLY A 24 -4.38 1.03 -5.19
CA GLY A 24 -3.57 2.12 -4.62
C GLY A 24 -4.36 3.28 -4.00
N ALA A 25 -5.69 3.32 -4.14
CA ALA A 25 -6.52 4.42 -3.68
C ALA A 25 -6.37 4.74 -2.18
N CYS A 26 -6.52 3.74 -1.30
CA CYS A 26 -6.37 3.94 0.14
C CYS A 26 -4.95 4.38 0.53
N CYS A 27 -3.93 3.83 -0.14
CA CYS A 27 -2.53 4.13 0.12
C CYS A 27 -2.14 5.54 -0.38
N ALA A 28 -2.75 6.02 -1.46
CA ALA A 28 -2.55 7.37 -1.97
C ALA A 28 -3.28 8.42 -1.14
N ALA A 29 -4.44 8.05 -0.56
CA ALA A 29 -5.20 8.91 0.33
C ALA A 29 -4.50 9.12 1.69
N ALA A 30 -4.03 8.04 2.31
CA ALA A 30 -3.36 8.12 3.61
C ALA A 30 -2.36 6.97 3.84
N PRO A 31 -1.30 7.20 4.64
CA PRO A 31 -0.40 6.13 5.03
C PRO A 31 -1.06 5.22 6.07
N CYS A 32 -0.87 3.91 5.91
CA CYS A 32 -1.32 2.92 6.89
C CYS A 32 -0.56 3.05 8.23
N PRO A 33 -1.09 2.47 9.34
CA PRO A 33 -0.42 2.51 10.65
C PRO A 33 1.03 2.01 10.62
N VAL A 34 1.31 1.00 9.79
CA VAL A 34 2.68 0.47 9.60
C VAL A 34 3.59 1.50 8.95
N SER A 35 3.14 2.21 7.91
CA SER A 35 3.92 3.28 7.28
C SER A 35 4.15 4.45 8.25
N ARG A 36 3.15 4.79 9.06
CA ARG A 36 3.27 5.85 10.09
C ARG A 36 4.34 5.50 11.12
N LEU A 37 4.37 4.25 11.56
CA LEU A 37 5.29 3.78 12.59
C LEU A 37 6.71 3.56 12.05
N LEU A 38 6.84 2.93 10.89
CA LEU A 38 8.13 2.50 10.35
C LEU A 38 8.81 3.54 9.46
N LEU A 39 8.03 4.32 8.71
CA LEU A 39 8.54 5.33 7.78
C LEU A 39 8.35 6.76 8.33
N GLY A 40 7.70 6.91 9.49
CA GLY A 40 7.43 8.22 10.10
C GLY A 40 6.46 9.09 9.30
N HIS A 41 5.84 8.56 8.24
CA HIS A 41 5.02 9.33 7.31
C HIS A 41 3.56 9.36 7.78
N ARG A 42 3.06 10.55 8.18
CA ARG A 42 1.77 10.69 8.89
C ARG A 42 0.58 11.09 8.03
N ALA A 43 0.81 11.76 6.90
CA ALA A 43 -0.24 12.29 6.02
C ALA A 43 0.21 12.31 4.56
N GLY A 44 -0.73 12.15 3.63
CA GLY A 44 -0.48 12.11 2.19
C GLY A 44 -0.32 10.70 1.63
N SER A 45 0.20 10.60 0.40
CA SER A 45 0.44 9.32 -0.25
C SER A 45 1.55 8.53 0.45
N CYS A 46 1.28 7.26 0.75
CA CYS A 46 2.24 6.36 1.36
C CYS A 46 3.56 6.32 0.54
N PRO A 47 4.72 6.56 1.16
CA PRO A 47 6.01 6.55 0.45
C PRO A 47 6.40 5.15 -0.04
N ALA A 48 5.86 4.10 0.59
CA ALA A 48 6.02 2.73 0.14
C ALA A 48 4.98 2.34 -0.94
N LEU A 49 4.18 3.26 -1.49
CA LEU A 49 3.29 2.96 -2.60
C LEU A 49 4.11 2.89 -3.90
N THR A 50 4.27 1.69 -4.46
CA THR A 50 5.09 1.49 -5.66
C THR A 50 4.23 0.99 -6.81
N TRP A 51 4.30 1.65 -7.96
CA TRP A 51 3.67 1.17 -9.18
C TRP A 51 4.46 -0.01 -9.75
N ARG A 52 3.75 -1.11 -10.05
CA ARG A 52 4.33 -2.28 -10.70
C ARG A 52 3.78 -2.38 -12.12
N THR A 53 4.63 -2.03 -13.09
CA THR A 53 4.27 -2.03 -14.52
C THR A 53 3.91 -3.42 -15.05
N THR A 54 4.55 -4.49 -14.56
CA THR A 54 4.32 -5.87 -15.03
C THR A 54 2.90 -6.37 -14.74
N ASP A 55 2.36 -5.98 -13.59
CA ASP A 55 1.06 -6.45 -13.09
C ASP A 55 -0.01 -5.35 -13.20
N GLN A 56 0.36 -4.19 -13.77
CA GLN A 56 -0.43 -2.95 -13.83
C GLN A 56 -1.16 -2.63 -12.52
N ARG A 57 -0.47 -2.76 -11.39
CA ARG A 57 -1.06 -2.51 -10.07
C ARG A 57 -0.06 -1.87 -9.13
N TYR A 58 -0.58 -1.28 -8.07
CA TYR A 58 0.23 -0.84 -6.96
C TYR A 58 0.58 -1.99 -6.02
N VAL A 59 1.81 -1.97 -5.52
CA VAL A 59 2.31 -2.87 -4.50
C VAL A 59 2.89 -2.07 -3.34
N CYS A 60 2.80 -2.62 -2.14
CA CYS A 60 3.45 -2.04 -0.98
C CYS A 60 4.95 -2.39 -1.02
N GLY A 61 5.81 -1.39 -1.16
CA GLY A 61 7.25 -1.51 -1.10
C GLY A 61 7.74 -2.18 0.19
N MET A 62 7.07 -1.95 1.33
CA MET A 62 7.40 -2.67 2.57
C MET A 62 7.04 -4.16 2.51
N ALA A 63 6.04 -4.54 1.72
CA ALA A 63 5.67 -5.94 1.55
C ALA A 63 6.55 -6.68 0.54
N VAL A 64 7.04 -5.97 -0.48
CA VAL A 64 7.84 -6.53 -1.58
C VAL A 64 9.33 -6.48 -1.29
N ASP A 65 9.81 -5.34 -0.79
CA ASP A 65 11.21 -5.07 -0.49
C ASP A 65 11.34 -4.13 0.73
N PRO A 66 11.10 -4.62 1.96
CA PRO A 66 11.23 -3.79 3.15
C PRO A 66 12.67 -3.36 3.42
N ALA A 67 13.68 -4.04 2.88
CA ALA A 67 15.08 -3.66 3.07
C ALA A 67 15.44 -2.36 2.32
N SER A 68 14.82 -2.07 1.17
CA SER A 68 15.00 -0.78 0.49
C SER A 68 14.23 0.36 1.17
N GLN A 69 13.11 0.06 1.82
CA GLN A 69 12.30 1.04 2.55
C GLN A 69 12.88 1.36 3.93
N LEU A 70 13.44 0.37 4.63
CA LEU A 70 13.96 0.47 5.98
C LEU A 70 15.45 0.17 5.98
N ARG A 71 16.27 1.22 5.87
CA ARG A 71 17.74 1.12 5.84
C ARG A 71 18.35 0.42 7.05
N TRP A 72 17.66 0.47 8.20
CA TRP A 72 18.09 -0.16 9.44
C TRP A 72 17.70 -1.64 9.54
N LEU A 73 16.83 -2.13 8.64
CA LEU A 73 16.31 -3.49 8.72
C LEU A 73 17.28 -4.49 8.06
N PRO A 74 17.73 -5.53 8.78
CA PRO A 74 18.63 -6.53 8.20
C PRO A 74 17.96 -7.25 7.03
N ARG A 75 18.64 -7.38 5.89
CA ARG A 75 18.14 -8.10 4.70
C ARG A 75 17.63 -9.51 4.99
N ARG A 76 18.19 -10.20 5.99
CA ARG A 76 17.76 -11.54 6.41
C ARG A 76 16.35 -11.56 7.02
N LEU A 77 15.94 -10.47 7.67
CA LEU A 77 14.62 -10.29 8.27
C LEU A 77 13.61 -9.63 7.32
N ALA A 78 14.06 -9.13 6.17
CA ALA A 78 13.24 -8.41 5.20
C ALA A 78 12.09 -9.28 4.65
N SER A 79 12.38 -10.52 4.22
CA SER A 79 11.34 -11.39 3.65
C SER A 79 10.27 -11.78 4.67
N PHE A 80 10.65 -12.00 5.94
CA PHE A 80 9.72 -12.34 7.00
C PHE A 80 8.84 -11.14 7.41
N SER A 81 9.48 -9.98 7.58
CA SER A 81 8.79 -8.73 7.93
C SER A 81 7.81 -8.28 6.85
N GLY A 82 8.12 -8.46 5.56
CA GLY A 82 7.19 -8.12 4.47
C GLY A 82 5.86 -8.89 4.56
N ARG A 83 5.89 -10.20 4.88
CA ARG A 83 4.68 -11.00 5.09
C ARG A 83 3.94 -10.58 6.37
N ALA A 84 4.67 -10.27 7.44
CA ALA A 84 4.08 -9.75 8.68
C ALA A 84 3.36 -8.42 8.45
N PHE A 85 3.98 -7.49 7.70
CA PHE A 85 3.37 -6.19 7.37
C PHE A 85 2.08 -6.33 6.58
N ARG A 86 2.05 -7.22 5.57
CA ARG A 86 0.80 -7.51 4.82
C ARG A 86 -0.30 -8.00 5.75
N ARG A 87 0.04 -8.87 6.70
CA ARG A 87 -0.91 -9.42 7.67
C ARG A 87 -1.38 -8.39 8.69
N TRP A 88 -0.50 -7.47 9.12
CA TRP A 88 -0.83 -6.40 10.05
C TRP A 88 -1.77 -5.34 9.47
N ILE A 89 -1.61 -5.04 8.17
CA ILE A 89 -2.50 -4.08 7.48
C ILE A 89 -3.66 -4.75 6.75
N ALA A 90 -3.86 -6.05 6.96
CA ALA A 90 -4.85 -6.88 6.26
C ALA A 90 -4.80 -6.72 4.71
N ALA A 91 -3.63 -6.39 4.15
CA ALA A 91 -3.47 -6.21 2.70
C ALA A 91 -3.66 -7.55 1.99
N GLY A 92 -4.80 -7.66 1.30
CA GLY A 92 -5.22 -8.87 0.59
C GLY A 92 -6.35 -9.64 1.28
N THR A 93 -6.81 -9.19 2.45
CA THR A 93 -7.92 -9.83 3.18
C THR A 93 -9.26 -9.19 2.87
N GLY A 94 -9.34 -7.86 2.88
CA GLY A 94 -10.56 -7.12 2.58
C GLY A 94 -10.31 -5.62 2.44
N CYS A 95 -11.06 -4.96 1.56
CA CYS A 95 -11.04 -3.52 1.36
C CYS A 95 -11.95 -2.86 2.41
N ASP A 96 -11.38 -2.03 3.28
CA ASP A 96 -12.07 -1.24 4.30
C ASP A 96 -12.23 0.24 3.90
N PHE A 97 -11.77 0.59 2.70
CA PHE A 97 -11.82 1.97 2.21
C PHE A 97 -13.20 2.26 1.64
N ASP A 98 -13.99 3.09 2.31
CA ASP A 98 -15.39 3.39 1.91
C ASP A 98 -15.46 4.43 0.78
N ALA A 99 -14.50 5.35 0.68
CA ALA A 99 -14.59 6.50 -0.23
C ALA A 99 -14.85 6.16 -1.72
N GLU A 100 -15.88 6.77 -2.32
CA GLU A 100 -16.16 6.71 -3.74
C GLU A 100 -15.06 7.44 -4.54
N ILE A 101 -14.57 6.81 -5.59
CA ILE A 101 -13.59 7.41 -6.50
C ILE A 101 -14.38 7.90 -7.71
N SER A 102 -14.44 9.22 -7.87
CA SER A 102 -14.97 9.86 -9.08
C SER A 102 -13.81 10.11 -10.04
N GLU A 103 -13.99 9.70 -11.30
CA GLU A 103 -13.00 9.87 -12.39
C GLU A 103 -12.92 11.31 -12.89
#